data_AF-A0A1F8AZQ5-F1
#
_entry.id   AF-A0A1F8AZQ5-F1
#
_cell.length_a   1.000
_cell.length_b   1.000
_cell.length_c   1.000
_cell.angle_alpha   90.00
_cell.angle_beta   90.00
_cell.angle_gamma   90.00
#
_symmetry.space_group_name_H-M   'P 1'
#
loop_
_entity.id
_entity.type
_entity.pdbx_description
1 polymer ?
#
loop_
_entity_poly.entity_id
_entity_poly.type
_entity_poly.pdbx_seq_one_letter_code
_entity_poly.pdbx_strand_id
1 'polypeptide(L)'
;MSKIFYDHLIIIDEFDSLIKESTDTVEEREELWKLVDEIIHHKVLDVIFSNLPSQHHQEFLEMFHNAPYDEGHIDYLNERIGNDIEKIIKDEVDKLYDEILRNLPEGE
;
A
#
# COMPACT_ATOMS: atom_id res chain seq x y z
N MET A 1 1.50 -12.10 -2.93
CA MET A 1 1.26 -10.81 -3.59
C MET A 1 1.11 -11.01 -5.09
N SER A 2 -0.03 -10.61 -5.64
CA SER A 2 -0.13 -10.33 -7.07
C SER A 2 0.59 -9.02 -7.32
N LYS A 3 1.37 -8.91 -8.39
CA LYS A 3 2.12 -7.69 -8.66
C LYS A 3 1.14 -6.54 -8.93
N ILE A 4 1.21 -5.46 -8.15
CA ILE A 4 0.34 -4.28 -8.27
C ILE A 4 1.16 -3.05 -8.70
N PHE A 5 0.52 -2.06 -9.31
CA PHE A 5 1.20 -0.88 -9.86
C PHE A 5 2.03 -0.11 -8.82
N TYR A 6 1.66 -0.14 -7.54
CA TYR A 6 2.37 0.55 -6.46
C TYR A 6 3.34 -0.33 -5.67
N ASP A 7 3.52 -1.61 -6.03
CA ASP A 7 4.43 -2.51 -5.30
C ASP A 7 5.86 -1.96 -5.20
N HIS A 8 6.29 -1.22 -6.22
CA HIS A 8 7.61 -0.61 -6.26
C HIS A 8 7.76 0.60 -5.32
N LEU A 9 6.65 1.16 -4.82
CA LEU A 9 6.64 2.26 -3.86
C LEU A 9 6.75 1.76 -2.42
N ILE A 10 6.43 0.49 -2.17
CA ILE A 10 6.47 -0.12 -0.84
C ILE A 10 7.90 -0.60 -0.55
N ILE A 11 8.47 -0.13 0.56
CA ILE A 11 9.80 -0.57 1.01
C ILE A 11 9.66 -1.92 1.72
N ILE A 12 9.65 -3.00 0.92
CA ILE A 12 9.48 -4.38 1.40
C ILE A 12 10.52 -4.75 2.47
N ASP A 13 11.76 -4.27 2.36
CA ASP A 13 12.84 -4.62 3.30
C ASP A 13 12.59 -4.15 4.74
N GLU A 14 11.95 -2.98 4.92
CA GLU A 14 11.68 -2.42 6.26
C GLU A 14 10.57 -3.19 6.96
N PHE A 15 9.52 -3.53 6.23
CA PHE A 15 8.46 -4.39 6.75
C PHE A 15 8.94 -5.82 7.00
N ASP A 16 9.78 -6.37 6.12
CA ASP A 16 10.31 -7.73 6.28
C ASP A 16 11.13 -7.86 7.57
N SER A 17 11.91 -6.83 7.89
CA SER A 17 12.68 -6.73 9.14
C SER A 17 11.76 -6.66 10.36
N LEU A 18 10.74 -5.80 10.31
CA LEU A 18 9.77 -5.61 11.39
C LEU A 18 8.96 -6.89 11.68
N ILE A 19 8.54 -7.62 10.64
CA ILE A 19 7.81 -8.86 10.81
C ILE A 19 8.71 -9.96 11.37
N LYS A 20 9.96 -10.05 10.90
CA LYS A 20 10.95 -10.98 11.48
C LYS A 20 11.22 -10.71 12.96
N GLU A 21 11.23 -9.44 13.37
CA GLU A 21 11.41 -9.08 14.79
C GLU A 21 10.19 -9.42 15.65
N SER A 22 9.00 -9.47 15.03
CA SER A 22 7.72 -9.71 15.70
C SER A 22 7.24 -11.16 15.64
N THR A 23 7.98 -12.06 14.97
CA THR A 23 7.55 -13.45 14.74
C THR A 23 8.71 -14.43 14.94
N ASP A 24 8.41 -15.56 15.59
CA ASP A 24 9.41 -16.61 15.83
C ASP A 24 9.38 -17.69 14.75
N THR A 25 8.23 -17.85 14.08
CA THR A 25 8.00 -18.90 13.07
C THR A 25 7.75 -18.34 11.68
N VAL A 26 8.06 -19.15 10.66
CA VAL A 26 7.78 -18.80 9.26
C VAL A 26 6.28 -18.67 9.02
N GLU A 27 5.47 -19.47 9.69
CA GLU A 27 4.01 -19.47 9.54
C GLU A 27 3.40 -18.16 10.07
N GLU A 28 3.78 -17.73 11.28
CA GLU A 28 3.38 -16.43 11.83
C GLU A 28 3.86 -15.28 10.95
N ARG A 29 5.09 -15.35 10.43
CA ARG A 29 5.61 -14.34 9.50
C ARG A 29 4.76 -14.24 8.25
N GLU A 30 4.37 -15.35 7.65
CA GLU A 30 3.49 -15.34 6.47
C GLU A 30 2.09 -14.79 6.78
N GLU A 31 1.54 -15.09 7.96
CA GLU A 31 0.25 -14.54 8.40
C GLU A 31 0.31 -13.03 8.64
N LEU A 32 1.30 -12.56 9.39
CA LEU A 32 1.52 -11.13 9.61
C LEU A 32 1.78 -10.42 8.29
N TRP A 33 2.51 -11.05 7.37
CA TRP A 33 2.80 -10.43 6.08
C TRP A 33 1.55 -10.25 5.22
N LYS A 34 0.64 -11.24 5.23
CA LYS A 34 -0.67 -11.11 4.58
C LYS A 34 -1.50 -9.98 5.20
N LEU A 35 -1.51 -9.86 6.52
CA LEU A 35 -2.24 -8.78 7.20
C LEU A 35 -1.69 -7.41 6.81
N VAL A 36 -0.37 -7.24 6.80
CA VAL A 36 0.26 -5.98 6.40
C VAL A 36 -0.02 -5.65 4.93
N ASP A 37 0.08 -6.64 4.03
CA ASP A 37 -0.26 -6.49 2.61
C ASP A 37 -1.71 -6.00 2.44
N GLU A 38 -2.67 -6.61 3.16
CA GLU A 38 -4.08 -6.20 3.14
C GLU A 38 -4.26 -4.77 3.67
N ILE A 39 -3.61 -4.41 4.79
CA ILE A 39 -3.70 -3.07 5.37
C ILE A 39 -3.13 -2.02 4.40
N ILE A 40 -1.97 -2.29 3.78
CA ILE A 40 -1.37 -1.40 2.78
C ILE A 40 -2.31 -1.26 1.59
N HIS A 41 -2.82 -2.35 1.06
CA HIS A 41 -3.73 -2.33 -0.09
C HIS A 41 -4.96 -1.44 0.18
N HIS A 42 -5.61 -1.63 1.33
CA HIS A 42 -6.74 -0.82 1.75
C HIS A 42 -6.37 0.66 1.90
N LYS A 43 -5.25 0.94 2.57
CA LYS A 43 -4.77 2.31 2.79
C LYS A 43 -4.47 3.03 1.47
N VAL A 44 -3.82 2.36 0.53
CA VAL A 44 -3.52 2.93 -0.80
C VAL A 44 -4.80 3.25 -1.56
N LEU A 45 -5.77 2.33 -1.59
CA LEU A 45 -7.06 2.58 -2.24
C LEU A 45 -7.81 3.74 -1.59
N ASP A 46 -7.83 3.82 -0.27
CA ASP A 46 -8.45 4.93 0.46
C ASP A 46 -7.81 6.27 0.10
N VAL A 47 -6.49 6.33 0.02
CA VAL A 47 -5.75 7.53 -0.40
C VAL A 47 -6.12 7.93 -1.83
N ILE A 48 -6.18 6.96 -2.74
CA ILE A 48 -6.55 7.19 -4.13
C ILE A 48 -7.97 7.74 -4.21
N PHE A 49 -8.97 7.07 -3.61
CA PHE A 49 -10.36 7.52 -3.69
C PHE A 49 -10.64 8.82 -2.92
N SER A 50 -9.83 9.14 -1.91
CA SER A 50 -9.93 10.42 -1.19
C SER A 50 -9.42 11.60 -2.01
N ASN A 51 -8.43 11.38 -2.88
CA ASN A 51 -7.85 12.43 -3.72
C ASN A 51 -8.47 12.48 -5.13
N LEU A 52 -8.85 11.34 -5.67
CA LEU A 52 -9.47 11.23 -6.99
C LEU A 52 -10.92 11.74 -6.92
N PRO A 53 -11.34 12.63 -7.84
CA PRO A 53 -12.74 13.05 -7.91
C PRO A 53 -13.67 11.85 -8.12
N SER A 54 -14.81 11.83 -7.41
CA SER A 54 -15.76 10.70 -7.40
C SER A 54 -16.26 10.27 -8.78
N GLN A 55 -16.35 11.20 -9.74
CA GLN A 55 -16.70 10.93 -11.13
C GLN A 55 -15.71 10.00 -11.86
N HIS A 56 -14.46 9.91 -11.38
CA HIS A 56 -13.40 9.08 -11.96
C HIS A 56 -13.18 7.77 -11.19
N HIS A 57 -13.86 7.55 -10.07
CA HIS A 57 -13.69 6.35 -9.24
C HIS A 57 -14.00 5.07 -10.00
N GLN A 58 -15.11 5.04 -10.74
CA GLN A 58 -15.52 3.87 -11.49
C GLN A 58 -14.59 3.58 -12.67
N GLU A 59 -14.16 4.61 -13.39
CA GLU A 59 -13.18 4.50 -14.49
C GLU A 59 -11.86 3.91 -13.97
N PHE A 60 -11.35 4.43 -12.85
CA PHE A 60 -10.15 3.90 -12.21
C PHE A 60 -10.32 2.43 -11.78
N LEU A 61 -11.45 2.07 -11.16
CA LEU A 61 -11.72 0.69 -10.76
C LEU A 61 -11.74 -0.25 -11.96
N GLU A 62 -12.39 0.12 -13.06
CA GLU A 62 -12.41 -0.68 -14.29
C GLU A 62 -11.00 -0.84 -14.87
N MET A 63 -10.19 0.22 -14.89
CA MET A 63 -8.79 0.16 -15.31
C MET A 63 -7.96 -0.75 -14.40
N PHE A 64 -8.13 -0.63 -13.08
CA PHE A 64 -7.42 -1.40 -12.08
C PHE A 64 -7.77 -2.89 -12.14
N HIS A 65 -9.05 -3.23 -12.30
CA HIS A 65 -9.50 -4.61 -12.46
C HIS A 65 -8.98 -5.27 -13.75
N ASN A 66 -8.84 -4.50 -14.83
CA ASN A 66 -8.35 -5.02 -16.11
C ASN A 66 -6.83 -5.22 -16.13
N ALA A 67 -6.06 -4.31 -15.54
CA ALA A 67 -4.60 -4.34 -15.62
C ALA A 67 -3.93 -3.84 -14.32
N PRO A 68 -4.06 -4.54 -13.18
CA PRO A 68 -3.68 -4.03 -11.84
C PRO A 68 -2.19 -3.69 -11.65
N TYR A 69 -1.33 -4.12 -12.56
CA TYR A 69 0.11 -3.89 -12.56
C TYR A 69 0.56 -2.78 -13.53
N ASP A 70 -0.39 -2.13 -14.22
CA ASP A 70 -0.08 -1.11 -15.20
C ASP A 70 0.42 0.17 -14.53
N GLU A 71 1.68 0.54 -14.78
CA GLU A 71 2.26 1.78 -14.28
C GLU A 71 1.52 3.02 -14.81
N GLY A 72 0.78 2.90 -15.93
CA GLY A 72 -0.09 3.95 -16.44
C GLY A 72 -1.23 4.35 -15.50
N HIS A 73 -1.54 3.55 -14.47
CA HIS A 73 -2.46 3.95 -13.39
C HIS A 73 -1.96 5.18 -12.64
N ILE A 74 -0.65 5.27 -12.39
CA ILE A 74 -0.04 6.41 -11.70
C ILE A 74 -0.19 7.67 -12.53
N ASP A 75 0.14 7.59 -13.83
CA ASP A 75 0.01 8.72 -14.75
C ASP A 75 -1.44 9.23 -14.82
N TYR A 76 -2.40 8.31 -14.92
CA TYR A 76 -3.83 8.63 -14.90
C TYR A 76 -4.24 9.35 -13.62
N LEU A 77 -3.83 8.81 -12.46
CA LEU A 77 -4.13 9.40 -11.16
C LEU A 77 -3.49 10.79 -11.02
N ASN A 78 -2.22 10.94 -11.41
CA ASN A 78 -1.51 12.22 -11.41
C ASN A 78 -2.21 13.27 -12.27
N GLU A 79 -2.66 12.91 -13.47
CA GLU A 79 -3.37 13.82 -14.37
C GLU A 79 -4.73 14.26 -13.79
N ARG A 80 -5.50 13.32 -13.21
CA ARG A 80 -6.84 13.61 -12.69
C ARG A 80 -6.84 14.33 -11.33
N ILE A 81 -5.88 14.00 -10.46
CA ILE A 81 -5.73 14.59 -9.13
C ILE A 81 -4.99 15.93 -9.23
N GLY A 82 -4.06 16.06 -10.17
CA GLY A 82 -3.20 17.23 -10.31
C GLY A 82 -2.07 17.31 -9.28
N ASN A 83 -1.81 16.21 -8.56
CA ASN A 83 -0.71 16.06 -7.60
C ASN A 83 0.02 14.75 -7.87
N ASP A 84 1.24 14.64 -7.32
CA ASP A 84 2.06 13.43 -7.36
C ASP A 84 1.51 12.37 -6.39
N ILE A 85 0.71 11.45 -6.92
CA ILE A 85 0.08 10.36 -6.17
C ILE A 85 1.10 9.36 -5.66
N GLU A 86 2.22 9.14 -6.35
CA GLU A 86 3.27 8.22 -5.90
C GLU A 86 3.83 8.71 -4.58
N LYS A 87 4.13 10.00 -4.51
CA LYS A 87 4.61 10.63 -3.29
C LYS A 87 3.59 10.56 -2.16
N ILE A 88 2.31 10.81 -2.46
CA ILE A 88 1.24 10.73 -1.45
C ILE A 88 1.08 9.29 -0.93
N ILE A 89 1.08 8.30 -1.82
CA ILE A 89 1.03 6.88 -1.46
C ILE A 89 2.23 6.52 -0.58
N LYS A 90 3.44 6.90 -1.00
CA LYS A 90 4.66 6.63 -0.24
C LYS A 90 4.60 7.24 1.16
N ASP A 91 4.27 8.53 1.26
CA ASP A 91 4.16 9.22 2.55
C ASP A 91 3.12 8.58 3.47
N GLU A 92 2.02 8.03 2.92
CA GLU A 92 1.00 7.34 3.72
C GLU A 92 1.38 5.91 4.11
N VAL A 93 2.11 5.19 3.26
CA VAL A 93 2.67 3.86 3.61
C VAL A 93 3.74 4.00 4.68
N ASP A 94 4.61 5.02 4.59
CA ASP A 94 5.64 5.29 5.60
C ASP A 94 4.99 5.64 6.97
N LYS A 95 3.91 6.44 6.97
CA LYS A 95 3.14 6.70 8.20
C LYS A 95 2.49 5.44 8.75
N LEU A 96 1.94 4.60 7.88
CA LEU A 96 1.33 3.33 8.27
C LEU A 96 2.38 2.41 8.90
N TYR A 97 3.59 2.37 8.34
CA TYR A 97 4.72 1.64 8.91
C TYR A 97 5.05 2.13 10.33
N ASP A 98 5.19 3.46 10.51
CA ASP A 98 5.41 4.06 11.82
C ASP A 98 4.29 3.74 12.82
N GLU A 99 3.04 3.73 12.36
CA GLU A 99 1.87 3.36 13.18
C GLU A 99 1.91 1.89 13.58
N ILE A 100 2.21 0.98 12.65
CA ILE A 100 2.35 -0.45 12.93
C ILE A 100 3.48 -0.67 13.95
N LEU A 101 4.64 -0.04 13.73
CA LEU A 101 5.80 -0.15 14.63
C LEU A 101 5.48 0.36 16.05
N ARG A 102 4.67 1.41 16.19
CA ARG A 102 4.23 1.91 17.51
C ARG A 102 3.17 1.05 18.19
N ASN A 103 2.37 0.30 17.42
CA ASN A 103 1.31 -0.55 17.95
C ASN A 103 1.78 -1.97 18.25
N LEU A 104 2.92 -2.39 17.71
CA LEU A 104 3.58 -3.62 18.13
C LEU A 104 4.13 -3.41 19.55
N PRO A 105 3.77 -4.27 20.51
CA PRO A 105 4.27 -4.14 21.88
C PRO A 105 5.79 -4.29 21.86
N GLU A 106 6.53 -3.30 22.37
CA GLU A 106 7.92 -3.49 22.78
C GLU A 106 7.92 -4.70 23.73
N GLY A 107 8.57 -5.79 23.30
CA GLY A 107 8.72 -6.97 24.14
C GLY A 107 9.44 -6.60 25.42
N GLU A 108 8.72 -6.66 26.55
CA GLU A 108 9.32 -6.70 27.90
C GLU A 108 9.99 -8.06 28.17
#